data_AF-A0A3D8VQW6-F1
#
_entry.id   AF-A0A3D8VQW6-F1
#
_cell.length_a   1.000
_cell.length_b   1.000
_cell.length_c   1.000
_cell.angle_alpha   90.00
_cell.angle_beta   90.00
_cell.angle_gamma   90.00
#
_symmetry.space_group_name_H-M   'P 1'
#
loop_
_entity.id
_entity.type
_entity.pdbx_description
1 polymer ?
#
loop_
_entity_poly.entity_id
_entity_poly.type
_entity_poly.pdbx_seq_one_letter_code
_entity_poly.pdbx_strand_id
1 'polypeptide(L)'
;MKETMKLPADEIIQMYETMLHDLSYDLHERYSHLLTGLLHQMDQEGGSSKSALLLTHIIDDMRSKSNESTPLSLAKRGVVPAIRQFGKEIEHRFGVTVSLLTERESLSIDQRILFRLIQQTILMIVENADTDAIDIHMEEDSVTFRFLSPHEQIDVDEKGFLCLIQKRTGMELKIEQRSGHWFWIYFKKRGNKDDFHCDR
;
A
#
# COMPACT_ATOMS: atom_id res chain seq x y z
N MET A 1 -8.02 -30.31 -24.73
CA MET A 1 -7.04 -29.35 -24.19
C MET A 1 -7.80 -28.36 -23.32
N LYS A 2 -7.46 -28.23 -22.03
CA LYS A 2 -8.09 -27.24 -21.15
C LYS A 2 -7.57 -25.85 -21.57
N GLU A 3 -8.42 -25.07 -22.22
CA GLU A 3 -8.22 -23.62 -22.29
C GLU A 3 -8.30 -23.09 -20.85
N THR A 4 -7.15 -22.78 -20.27
CA THR A 4 -7.11 -21.97 -19.07
C THR A 4 -7.60 -20.58 -19.47
N MET A 5 -8.85 -20.24 -19.11
CA MET A 5 -9.31 -18.85 -19.08
C MET A 5 -8.30 -18.06 -18.24
N LYS A 6 -7.38 -17.36 -18.91
CA LYS A 6 -6.56 -16.35 -18.26
C LYS A 6 -7.53 -15.19 -17.99
N LEU A 7 -8.02 -15.09 -16.76
CA LEU A 7 -8.69 -13.87 -16.30
C LEU A 7 -7.75 -12.69 -16.64
N PRO A 8 -8.23 -11.65 -17.33
CA PRO A 8 -7.43 -10.46 -17.61
C PRO A 8 -6.83 -9.91 -16.30
N ALA A 9 -5.57 -9.46 -16.33
CA ALA A 9 -4.88 -8.94 -15.16
C ALA A 9 -5.68 -7.85 -14.43
N ASP A 10 -6.45 -7.05 -15.18
CA ASP A 10 -7.31 -6.01 -14.64
C ASP A 10 -8.47 -6.55 -13.80
N GLU A 11 -9.07 -7.67 -14.17
CA GLU A 11 -10.14 -8.31 -13.40
C GLU A 11 -9.59 -8.86 -12.08
N ILE A 12 -8.41 -9.47 -12.10
CA ILE A 12 -7.75 -9.98 -10.89
C ILE A 12 -7.44 -8.83 -9.92
N ILE A 13 -6.84 -7.75 -10.42
CA ILE A 13 -6.52 -6.58 -9.59
C ILE A 13 -7.82 -5.94 -9.05
N GLN A 14 -8.86 -5.83 -9.88
CA GLN A 14 -10.14 -5.24 -9.44
C GLN A 14 -10.82 -6.09 -8.35
N MET A 15 -10.82 -7.41 -8.52
CA MET A 15 -11.35 -8.34 -7.52
C MET A 15 -10.55 -8.24 -6.22
N TYR A 16 -9.22 -8.22 -6.31
CA TYR A 16 -8.32 -8.08 -5.17
C TYR A 16 -8.56 -6.78 -4.39
N GLU A 17 -8.62 -5.63 -5.07
CA GLU A 17 -8.88 -4.35 -4.41
C GLU A 17 -10.27 -4.29 -3.78
N THR A 18 -11.29 -4.88 -4.43
CA THR A 18 -12.64 -4.97 -3.87
C THR A 18 -12.64 -5.79 -2.58
N MET A 19 -12.04 -6.99 -2.60
CA MET A 19 -11.96 -7.85 -1.42
C MET A 19 -11.23 -7.16 -0.25
N LEU A 20 -10.15 -6.44 -0.53
CA LEU A 20 -9.41 -5.73 0.52
C LEU A 20 -10.16 -4.52 1.07
N HIS A 21 -10.88 -3.80 0.22
CA HIS A 21 -11.77 -2.74 0.68
C HIS A 21 -12.85 -3.29 1.61
N ASP A 22 -13.52 -4.37 1.21
CA ASP A 22 -14.61 -4.97 1.98
C ASP A 22 -14.09 -5.53 3.32
N LEU A 23 -12.94 -6.20 3.31
CA LEU A 23 -12.27 -6.65 4.53
C LEU A 23 -11.94 -5.48 5.46
N SER A 24 -11.35 -4.41 4.92
CA SER A 24 -10.96 -3.24 5.71
C SER A 24 -12.17 -2.52 6.30
N TYR A 25 -13.27 -2.47 5.55
CA TYR A 25 -14.54 -1.92 6.00
C TYR A 25 -15.19 -2.79 7.10
N ASP A 26 -15.24 -4.10 6.92
CA ASP A 26 -15.80 -5.02 7.91
C ASP A 26 -15.03 -4.94 9.23
N LEU A 27 -13.69 -4.92 9.20
CA LEU A 27 -12.86 -4.78 10.39
C LEU A 27 -13.08 -3.45 11.12
N HIS A 28 -13.01 -2.33 10.41
CA HIS A 28 -12.97 -0.99 11.02
C HIS A 28 -14.36 -0.42 11.32
N GLU A 29 -15.33 -0.61 10.43
CA GLU A 29 -16.64 0.05 10.55
C GLU A 29 -17.69 -0.89 11.13
N ARG A 30 -17.61 -2.21 10.89
CA ARG A 30 -18.61 -3.15 11.44
C ARG A 30 -18.15 -3.74 12.75
N TYR A 31 -17.04 -4.48 12.75
CA TYR A 31 -16.63 -5.22 13.93
C TYR A 31 -16.08 -4.31 15.03
N SER A 32 -15.19 -3.37 14.69
CA SER A 32 -14.69 -2.41 15.70
C SER A 32 -15.82 -1.58 16.33
N HIS A 33 -16.84 -1.18 15.57
CA HIS A 33 -17.99 -0.47 16.13
C HIS A 33 -18.89 -1.35 16.99
N LEU A 34 -19.18 -2.59 16.59
CA LEU A 34 -19.94 -3.53 17.42
C LEU A 34 -19.23 -3.78 18.75
N LEU A 35 -17.91 -3.98 18.72
CA LEU A 35 -17.10 -4.16 19.91
C LEU A 35 -17.05 -2.88 20.78
N THR A 36 -17.02 -1.70 20.17
CA THR A 36 -17.12 -0.43 20.90
C THR A 36 -18.48 -0.31 21.61
N GLY A 37 -19.57 -0.75 20.96
CA GLY A 37 -20.89 -0.80 21.58
C GLY A 37 -20.95 -1.77 22.77
N LEU A 38 -20.35 -2.96 22.62
CA LEU A 38 -20.23 -3.94 23.71
C LEU A 38 -19.41 -3.39 24.88
N LEU A 39 -18.32 -2.68 24.60
CA LEU A 39 -17.49 -2.03 25.62
C LEU A 39 -18.31 -1.05 26.46
N HIS A 40 -19.12 -0.21 25.81
CA HIS A 40 -19.99 0.73 26.51
C HIS A 40 -21.07 0.04 27.36
N GLN A 41 -21.62 -1.08 26.90
CA GLN A 41 -22.59 -1.86 27.71
C GLN A 41 -21.92 -2.44 28.94
N MET A 42 -20.72 -3.01 28.79
CA MET A 42 -19.95 -3.55 29.91
C MET A 42 -19.61 -2.50 30.95
N ASP A 43 -19.24 -1.28 30.54
CA ASP A 43 -18.96 -0.18 31.47
C ASP A 43 -20.22 0.23 32.26
N GLN A 44 -21.40 0.24 31.61
CA GLN A 44 -22.67 0.57 32.26
C GLN A 44 -23.13 -0.49 33.26
N GLU A 45 -22.82 -1.76 33.00
CA GLU A 45 -23.20 -2.89 33.85
C GLU A 45 -22.20 -3.18 34.99
N GLY A 46 -21.15 -2.36 35.14
CA GLY A 46 -20.11 -2.55 36.16
C GLY A 46 -19.18 -3.74 35.86
N GLY A 47 -18.95 -4.01 34.57
CA GLY A 47 -18.13 -5.11 34.08
C GLY A 47 -16.67 -5.07 34.56
N SER A 48 -16.00 -6.22 34.45
CA SER A 48 -14.59 -6.36 34.84
C SER A 48 -13.68 -5.45 34.01
N SER A 49 -12.88 -4.61 34.68
CA SER A 49 -11.89 -3.72 34.04
C SER A 49 -10.90 -4.46 33.13
N LYS A 50 -10.60 -5.73 33.42
CA LYS A 50 -9.74 -6.57 32.58
C LYS A 50 -10.39 -6.92 31.24
N SER A 51 -11.70 -7.18 31.25
CA SER A 51 -12.44 -7.53 30.03
C SER A 51 -12.65 -6.29 29.15
N ALA A 52 -12.88 -5.13 29.76
CA ALA A 52 -12.91 -3.85 29.05
C ALA A 52 -11.58 -3.57 28.35
N LEU A 53 -10.45 -3.73 29.08
CA LEU A 53 -9.11 -3.54 28.52
C LEU A 53 -8.80 -4.51 27.37
N LEU A 54 -9.15 -5.79 27.50
CA LEU A 54 -8.99 -6.76 26.41
C LEU A 54 -9.81 -6.36 25.18
N LEU A 55 -11.04 -5.88 25.38
CA LEU A 55 -11.91 -5.47 24.28
C LEU A 55 -11.38 -4.21 23.56
N THR A 56 -10.82 -3.25 24.30
CA THR A 56 -10.09 -2.11 23.72
C THR A 56 -8.93 -2.57 22.84
N HIS A 57 -8.11 -3.51 23.32
CA HIS A 57 -7.03 -4.07 22.51
C HIS A 57 -7.53 -4.73 21.23
N ILE A 58 -8.62 -5.50 21.28
CA ILE A 58 -9.19 -6.13 20.07
C ILE A 58 -9.71 -5.06 19.09
N ILE A 59 -10.35 -4.00 19.58
CA ILE A 59 -10.83 -2.89 18.74
C ILE A 59 -9.64 -2.21 18.04
N ASP A 60 -8.57 -1.92 18.79
CA ASP A 60 -7.39 -1.26 18.24
C ASP A 60 -6.66 -2.17 17.23
N ASP A 61 -6.55 -3.47 17.51
CA ASP A 61 -5.99 -4.46 16.59
C ASP A 61 -6.81 -4.55 15.29
N MET A 62 -8.14 -4.55 15.36
CA MET A 62 -8.99 -4.56 14.17
C MET A 62 -8.82 -3.30 13.32
N ARG A 63 -8.73 -2.14 13.96
CA ARG A 63 -8.48 -0.86 13.28
C ARG A 63 -7.10 -0.84 12.63
N SER A 64 -6.07 -1.28 13.35
CA SER A 64 -4.70 -1.40 12.84
C SER A 64 -4.65 -2.34 11.63
N LYS A 65 -5.27 -3.53 11.70
CA LYS A 65 -5.34 -4.47 10.58
C LYS A 65 -6.08 -3.94 9.35
N SER A 66 -7.14 -3.17 9.56
CA SER A 66 -7.82 -2.45 8.47
C SER A 66 -6.87 -1.44 7.80
N ASN A 67 -6.15 -0.65 8.61
CA ASN A 67 -5.19 0.34 8.11
C ASN A 67 -3.98 -0.29 7.42
N GLU A 68 -3.51 -1.46 7.88
CA GLU A 68 -2.46 -2.24 7.23
C GLU A 68 -2.88 -2.73 5.83
N SER A 69 -4.18 -3.00 5.63
CA SER A 69 -4.72 -3.63 4.41
C SER A 69 -5.08 -2.60 3.35
N THR A 70 -6.10 -1.78 3.62
CA THR A 70 -6.56 -0.67 2.79
C THR A 70 -7.15 0.39 3.72
N PRO A 71 -6.38 1.44 4.08
CA PRO A 71 -6.87 2.51 4.93
C PRO A 71 -8.18 3.10 4.40
N LEU A 72 -9.19 3.24 5.24
CA LEU A 72 -10.46 3.87 4.84
C LEU A 72 -10.29 5.34 4.40
N SER A 73 -9.18 5.97 4.80
CA SER A 73 -8.79 7.29 4.32
C SER A 73 -8.48 7.31 2.82
N LEU A 74 -8.17 6.17 2.19
CA LEU A 74 -7.93 6.09 0.75
C LEU A 74 -9.17 6.52 -0.05
N ALA A 75 -10.32 5.93 0.26
CA ALA A 75 -11.58 6.29 -0.40
C ALA A 75 -12.09 7.69 0.03
N LYS A 76 -11.84 8.08 1.29
CA LYS A 76 -12.39 9.32 1.87
C LYS A 76 -11.53 10.58 1.60
N ARG A 77 -10.21 10.42 1.44
CA ARG A 77 -9.22 11.52 1.44
C ARG A 77 -8.08 11.34 0.43
N GLY A 78 -8.03 10.21 -0.28
CA GLY A 78 -7.05 9.93 -1.33
C GLY A 78 -5.75 9.26 -0.85
N VAL A 79 -4.82 9.10 -1.79
CA VAL A 79 -3.63 8.26 -1.62
C VAL A 79 -2.65 8.80 -0.57
N VAL A 80 -2.43 10.12 -0.52
CA VAL A 80 -1.42 10.75 0.37
C VAL A 80 -1.74 10.50 1.85
N PRO A 81 -2.97 10.77 2.35
CA PRO A 81 -3.35 10.41 3.71
C PRO A 81 -3.29 8.91 3.99
N ALA A 82 -3.66 8.07 3.01
CA ALA A 82 -3.61 6.62 3.14
C ALA A 82 -2.19 6.10 3.31
N ILE A 83 -1.23 6.58 2.52
CA ILE A 83 0.19 6.22 2.65
C ILE A 83 0.73 6.63 4.01
N ARG A 84 0.42 7.84 4.48
CA ARG A 84 0.87 8.30 5.82
C ARG A 84 0.29 7.43 6.94
N GLN A 85 -0.97 7.00 6.80
CA GLN A 85 -1.60 6.11 7.76
C GLN A 85 -0.97 4.73 7.74
N PHE A 86 -0.81 4.13 6.55
CA PHE A 86 -0.12 2.86 6.37
C PHE A 86 1.33 2.89 6.88
N GLY A 87 2.06 3.98 6.62
CA GLY A 87 3.43 4.16 7.08
C GLY A 87 3.57 4.12 8.61
N LYS A 88 2.58 4.63 9.35
CA LYS A 88 2.55 4.50 10.82
C LYS A 88 2.35 3.06 11.27
N GLU A 89 1.54 2.28 10.56
CA GLU A 89 1.36 0.85 10.85
C GLU A 89 2.65 0.08 10.57
N ILE A 90 3.37 0.42 9.50
CA ILE A 90 4.68 -0.16 9.18
C ILE A 90 5.72 0.17 10.27
N GLU A 91 5.79 1.43 10.69
CA GLU A 91 6.70 1.87 11.76
C GLU A 91 6.38 1.14 13.08
N HIS A 92 5.12 1.05 13.46
CA HIS A 92 4.69 0.34 14.66
C HIS A 92 5.04 -1.16 14.61
N ARG A 93 4.87 -1.81 13.45
CA ARG A 93 5.02 -3.27 13.31
C ARG A 93 6.46 -3.72 13.08
N PHE A 94 7.22 -2.97 12.30
CA PHE A 94 8.56 -3.36 11.83
C PHE A 94 9.67 -2.45 12.35
N GLY A 95 9.35 -1.32 13.00
CA GLY A 95 10.34 -0.34 13.42
C GLY A 95 10.93 0.48 12.28
N VAL A 96 10.36 0.40 11.07
CA VAL A 96 10.84 1.12 9.88
C VAL A 96 10.06 2.41 9.70
N THR A 97 10.75 3.56 9.73
CA THR A 97 10.11 4.85 9.51
C THR A 97 9.80 5.06 8.02
N VAL A 98 8.53 5.33 7.69
CA VAL A 98 8.09 5.62 6.31
C VAL A 98 7.72 7.09 6.16
N SER A 99 8.50 7.82 5.37
CA SER A 99 8.34 9.27 5.16
C SER A 99 7.84 9.55 3.75
N LEU A 100 6.61 10.07 3.62
CA LEU A 100 6.12 10.62 2.35
C LEU A 100 6.47 12.11 2.26
N LEU A 101 7.45 12.43 1.42
CA LEU A 101 8.00 13.78 1.27
C LEU A 101 7.20 14.66 0.31
N THR A 102 6.27 14.06 -0.46
CA THR A 102 5.35 14.78 -1.33
C THR A 102 4.09 15.21 -0.58
N GLU A 103 3.69 16.48 -0.75
CA GLU A 103 2.50 17.04 -0.10
C GLU A 103 1.22 16.94 -0.94
N ARG A 104 1.32 16.81 -2.26
CA ARG A 104 0.18 16.79 -3.18
C ARG A 104 0.31 15.69 -4.23
N GLU A 105 -0.82 15.08 -4.55
CA GLU A 105 -0.90 14.10 -5.63
C GLU A 105 -0.84 14.78 -7.00
N SER A 106 -0.01 14.25 -7.89
CA SER A 106 0.16 14.73 -9.26
C SER A 106 0.03 13.61 -10.31
N LEU A 107 -0.15 12.36 -9.89
CA LEU A 107 -0.17 11.20 -10.78
C LEU A 107 -1.57 10.94 -11.35
N SER A 108 -1.66 10.81 -12.66
CA SER A 108 -2.88 10.39 -13.38
C SER A 108 -3.02 8.85 -13.36
N ILE A 109 -3.18 8.27 -12.17
CA ILE A 109 -3.38 6.83 -11.95
C ILE A 109 -4.56 6.67 -10.98
N ASP A 110 -5.34 5.58 -11.10
CA ASP A 110 -6.35 5.25 -10.09
C ASP A 110 -5.68 5.17 -8.70
N GLN A 111 -6.19 5.94 -7.75
CA GLN A 111 -5.60 6.09 -6.41
C GLN A 111 -5.43 4.77 -5.66
N ARG A 112 -6.33 3.79 -5.87
CA ARG A 112 -6.23 2.48 -5.23
C ARG A 112 -5.08 1.68 -5.82
N ILE A 113 -4.92 1.73 -7.14
CA ILE A 113 -3.82 1.07 -7.82
C ILE A 113 -2.47 1.71 -7.45
N LEU A 114 -2.43 3.05 -7.36
CA LEU A 114 -1.25 3.77 -6.90
C LEU A 114 -0.90 3.43 -5.45
N PHE A 115 -1.89 3.45 -4.55
CA PHE A 115 -1.69 3.02 -3.16
C PHE A 115 -1.15 1.59 -3.10
N ARG A 116 -1.73 0.67 -3.88
CA ARG A 116 -1.29 -0.73 -3.91
C ARG A 116 0.14 -0.89 -4.38
N LEU A 117 0.53 -0.18 -5.44
CA LEU A 117 1.92 -0.16 -5.92
C LEU A 117 2.86 0.24 -4.79
N ILE A 118 2.52 1.33 -4.10
CA ILE A 118 3.34 1.89 -3.03
C ILE A 118 3.42 0.94 -1.84
N GLN A 119 2.27 0.43 -1.40
CA GLN A 119 2.17 -0.50 -0.29
C GLN A 119 2.97 -1.78 -0.51
N GLN A 120 2.81 -2.42 -1.67
CA GLN A 120 3.53 -3.65 -2.01
C GLN A 120 5.04 -3.40 -2.12
N THR A 121 5.43 -2.23 -2.64
CA THR A 121 6.85 -1.85 -2.70
C THR A 121 7.44 -1.66 -1.30
N ILE A 122 6.74 -0.96 -0.40
CA ILE A 122 7.18 -0.78 0.99
C ILE A 122 7.35 -2.14 1.68
N LEU A 123 6.36 -3.03 1.56
CA LEU A 123 6.44 -4.37 2.14
C LEU A 123 7.65 -5.15 1.61
N MET A 124 7.87 -5.12 0.29
CA MET A 124 9.02 -5.77 -0.32
C MET A 124 10.36 -5.22 0.19
N ILE A 125 10.46 -3.90 0.37
CA ILE A 125 11.67 -3.27 0.95
C ILE A 125 11.84 -3.71 2.40
N VAL A 126 10.80 -3.62 3.23
CA VAL A 126 10.85 -4.01 4.65
C VAL A 126 11.24 -5.48 4.82
N GLU A 127 10.73 -6.36 3.96
CA GLU A 127 10.99 -7.80 4.03
C GLU A 127 12.40 -8.19 3.57
N ASN A 128 12.98 -7.47 2.61
CA ASN A 128 14.19 -7.93 1.90
C ASN A 128 15.41 -7.01 2.01
N ALA A 129 15.26 -5.79 2.53
CA ALA A 129 16.31 -4.78 2.48
C ALA A 129 17.04 -4.52 3.80
N ASP A 130 16.58 -5.01 4.95
CA ASP A 130 17.17 -4.67 6.26
C ASP A 130 17.43 -3.16 6.42
N THR A 131 16.34 -2.39 6.47
CA THR A 131 16.39 -0.92 6.45
C THR A 131 15.64 -0.32 7.63
N ASP A 132 16.14 0.80 8.15
CA ASP A 132 15.50 1.54 9.24
C ASP A 132 14.50 2.61 8.72
N ALA A 133 14.63 3.03 7.46
CA ALA A 133 13.83 4.12 6.92
C ALA A 133 13.62 4.05 5.41
N ILE A 134 12.43 4.45 4.97
CA ILE A 134 12.03 4.54 3.56
C ILE A 134 11.46 5.93 3.28
N ASP A 135 12.12 6.67 2.40
CA ASP A 135 11.64 7.95 1.89
C ASP A 135 10.91 7.75 0.56
N ILE A 136 9.70 8.28 0.46
CA ILE A 136 8.84 8.17 -0.72
C ILE A 136 8.66 9.56 -1.33
N HIS A 137 9.01 9.67 -2.61
CA HIS A 137 8.79 10.85 -3.42
C HIS A 137 7.85 10.51 -4.56
N MET A 138 6.75 11.24 -4.66
CA MET A 138 5.81 11.18 -5.78
C MET A 138 5.95 12.45 -6.61
N GLU A 139 6.12 12.28 -7.91
CA GLU A 139 6.12 13.34 -8.93
C GLU A 139 5.05 13.04 -9.98
N GLU A 140 4.82 13.93 -10.95
CA GLU A 140 3.75 13.80 -11.96
C GLU A 140 3.75 12.45 -12.71
N ASP A 141 4.94 11.98 -13.07
CA ASP A 141 5.13 10.77 -13.88
C ASP A 141 5.91 9.66 -13.15
N SER A 142 6.25 9.84 -11.86
CA SER A 142 7.12 8.89 -11.15
C SER A 142 6.82 8.75 -9.65
N VAL A 143 7.20 7.59 -9.11
CA VAL A 143 7.25 7.31 -7.67
C VAL A 143 8.62 6.72 -7.35
N THR A 144 9.36 7.39 -6.48
CA THR A 144 10.71 6.99 -6.07
C THR A 144 10.73 6.61 -4.60
N PHE A 145 11.29 5.45 -4.30
CA PHE A 145 11.60 4.98 -2.96
C PHE A 145 13.11 5.08 -2.75
N ARG A 146 13.52 5.74 -1.68
CA ARG A 146 14.92 5.85 -1.26
C ARG A 146 15.09 5.23 0.12
N PHE A 147 16.05 4.32 0.26
CA PHE A 147 16.35 3.68 1.54
C PHE A 147 17.81 3.23 1.58
N LEU A 148 18.33 2.98 2.78
CA LEU A 148 19.65 2.41 3.02
C LEU A 148 19.53 0.91 3.27
N SER A 149 20.44 0.13 2.75
CA SER A 149 20.49 -1.32 3.00
C SER A 149 21.94 -1.79 3.01
N PRO A 150 22.31 -2.71 3.92
CA PRO A 150 23.62 -3.36 3.89
C PRO A 150 23.73 -4.39 2.74
N HIS A 151 22.64 -4.76 2.09
CA HIS A 151 22.64 -5.77 1.04
C HIS A 151 23.14 -5.22 -0.30
N GLU A 152 23.96 -6.03 -0.98
CA GLU A 152 24.48 -5.73 -2.32
C GLU A 152 23.46 -6.04 -3.42
N GLN A 153 22.51 -6.93 -3.13
CA GLN A 153 21.41 -7.30 -4.02
C GLN A 153 20.14 -7.47 -3.20
N ILE A 154 19.01 -7.02 -3.75
CA ILE A 154 17.69 -7.15 -3.16
C ILE A 154 16.81 -7.79 -4.23
N ASP A 155 16.27 -8.97 -3.93
CA ASP A 155 15.38 -9.66 -4.84
C ASP A 155 14.09 -8.87 -5.06
N VAL A 156 13.70 -8.76 -6.31
CA VAL A 156 12.48 -8.10 -6.74
C VAL A 156 11.54 -9.17 -7.23
N ASP A 157 10.28 -9.09 -6.82
CA ASP A 157 9.25 -9.98 -7.33
C ASP A 157 8.91 -9.68 -8.80
N GLU A 158 9.70 -10.22 -9.73
CA GLU A 158 9.55 -9.99 -11.18
C GLU A 158 8.31 -10.67 -11.78
N LYS A 159 7.68 -11.62 -11.07
CA LYS A 159 6.60 -12.47 -11.61
C LYS A 159 5.30 -12.42 -10.83
N GLY A 160 5.27 -11.88 -9.62
CA GLY A 160 4.08 -11.82 -8.81
C GLY A 160 3.30 -10.51 -9.00
N PHE A 161 2.70 -10.04 -7.92
CA PHE A 161 1.59 -9.09 -7.99
C PHE A 161 2.04 -7.69 -8.45
N LEU A 162 3.27 -7.27 -8.10
CA LEU A 162 3.86 -6.00 -8.56
C LEU A 162 3.95 -5.93 -10.08
N CYS A 163 4.34 -7.02 -10.74
CA CYS A 163 4.39 -7.10 -12.21
C CYS A 163 3.01 -6.88 -12.86
N LEU A 164 1.94 -7.35 -12.22
CA LEU A 164 0.56 -7.09 -12.69
C LEU A 164 0.18 -5.62 -12.55
N ILE A 165 0.54 -4.99 -11.43
CA ILE A 165 0.28 -3.56 -11.19
C ILE A 165 1.06 -2.69 -12.18
N GLN A 166 2.33 -3.01 -12.44
CA GLN A 166 3.17 -2.31 -13.43
C GLN A 166 2.53 -2.37 -14.83
N LYS A 167 2.05 -3.54 -15.25
CA LYS A 167 1.35 -3.70 -16.54
C LYS A 167 0.08 -2.84 -16.62
N ARG A 168 -0.72 -2.82 -15.55
CA ARG A 168 -1.96 -2.01 -15.49
C ARG A 168 -1.70 -0.51 -15.50
N THR A 169 -0.64 -0.07 -14.80
CA THR A 169 -0.29 1.35 -14.68
C THR A 169 0.53 1.87 -15.87
N GLY A 170 1.14 0.98 -16.63
CA GLY A 170 2.12 1.32 -17.66
C GLY A 170 3.43 1.87 -17.09
N MET A 171 3.70 1.65 -15.80
CA MET A 171 4.93 2.09 -15.15
C MET A 171 6.02 1.03 -15.26
N GLU A 172 7.24 1.47 -15.50
CA GLU A 172 8.44 0.65 -15.47
C GLU A 172 9.20 0.87 -14.16
N LEU A 173 9.82 -0.18 -13.63
CA LEU A 173 10.69 -0.10 -12.46
C LEU A 173 12.14 -0.03 -12.91
N LYS A 174 12.86 0.98 -12.41
CA LYS A 174 14.30 1.08 -12.49
C LYS A 174 14.87 1.05 -11.08
N ILE A 175 15.87 0.22 -10.88
CA ILE A 175 16.57 0.07 -9.60
C ILE A 175 17.99 0.55 -9.78
N GLU A 176 18.43 1.41 -8.88
CA GLU A 176 19.79 1.93 -8.87
C GLU A 176 20.32 2.01 -7.44
N GLN A 177 21.64 1.89 -7.29
CA GLN A 177 22.32 2.13 -6.02
C GLN A 177 23.29 3.30 -6.20
N ARG A 178 23.21 4.30 -5.32
CA ARG A 178 24.10 5.48 -5.33
C ARG A 178 24.53 5.81 -3.91
N SER A 179 25.83 5.81 -3.65
CA SER A 179 26.39 6.17 -2.34
C SER A 179 25.73 5.42 -1.17
N GLY A 180 25.57 4.09 -1.31
CA GLY A 180 24.95 3.23 -0.31
C GLY A 180 23.41 3.27 -0.24
N HIS A 181 22.77 4.22 -0.93
CA HIS A 181 21.31 4.31 -0.99
C HIS A 181 20.78 3.54 -2.19
N TRP A 182 19.71 2.78 -1.96
CA TRP A 182 18.90 2.18 -3.01
C TRP A 182 17.82 3.16 -3.46
N PHE A 183 17.61 3.20 -4.77
CA PHE A 183 16.58 3.98 -5.43
C PHE A 183 15.74 3.04 -6.28
N TRP A 184 14.49 2.83 -5.87
CA TRP A 184 13.51 2.09 -6.65
C TRP A 184 12.54 3.09 -7.26
N ILE A 185 12.60 3.24 -8.58
CA ILE A 185 11.94 4.32 -9.31
C ILE A 185 10.93 3.69 -10.26
N TYR A 186 9.65 3.88 -9.97
CA TYR A 186 8.57 3.62 -10.91
C TYR A 186 8.33 4.87 -11.75
N PHE A 187 8.31 4.75 -13.08
CA PHE A 187 8.06 5.88 -13.97
C PHE A 187 7.27 5.45 -15.20
N LYS A 188 6.43 6.36 -15.73
CA LYS A 188 5.85 6.17 -17.07
C LYS A 188 6.88 6.59 -18.11
N LYS A 189 7.16 5.75 -19.11
CA LYS A 189 7.86 6.22 -20.31
C LYS A 189 6.97 7.28 -20.97
N ARG A 190 7.44 8.52 -21.09
CA ARG A 190 6.83 9.46 -22.00
C ARG A 190 6.94 8.84 -23.39
N GLY A 191 5.80 8.51 -23.99
CA GLY A 191 5.76 8.10 -25.38
C GLY A 191 6.45 9.19 -26.21
N ASN A 192 7.36 8.79 -27.10
CA ASN A 192 7.77 9.66 -28.19
C ASN A 192 6.48 10.15 -28.86
N LYS A 193 6.21 11.45 -28.79
CA LYS A 193 5.09 12.08 -29.50
C LYS A 193 5.33 12.16 -31.02
N ASP A 194 6.32 11.43 -31.55
CA ASP A 194 6.74 11.50 -32.94
C ASP A 194 6.36 10.27 -33.79
N ASP A 195 5.69 9.25 -33.24
CA ASP A 195 5.24 8.09 -34.04
C ASP A 195 3.83 8.25 -34.66
N PHE A 196 3.29 9.48 -34.73
CA PHE A 196 2.16 9.80 -35.60
C PHE A 196 2.63 10.28 -36.98
N HIS A 197 3.45 9.49 -37.65
CA HIS A 197 3.61 9.57 -39.11
C HIS A 197 3.93 8.21 -39.73
N CYS A 198 2.88 7.43 -39.97
CA CYS A 198 2.78 6.54 -41.13
C CYS A 198 1.33 6.69 -41.60
N ASP A 199 1.06 7.62 -42.50
CA ASP A 199 1.16 7.50 -43.96
C ASP A 199 -0.24 7.28 -44.56
N ARG A 200 -0.41 7.91 -45.71
CA ARG A 200 -1.66 8.23 -46.43
C ARG A 200 -2.55 7.05 -46.76
#